data_AF-A0A1F9PD92-F1
#
_entry.id   AF-A0A1F9PD92-F1
#
_cell.length_a   1.000
_cell.length_b   1.000
_cell.length_c   1.000
_cell.angle_alpha   90.00
_cell.angle_beta   90.00
_cell.angle_gamma   90.00
#
_symmetry.space_group_name_H-M   'P 1'
#
loop_
_entity.id
_entity.type
_entity.pdbx_description
1 polymer ?
#
loop_
_entity_poly.entity_id
_entity_poly.type
_entity_poly.pdbx_seq_one_letter_code
_entity_poly.pdbx_strand_id
1 'polypeptide(L)'
;MTDINAIVAHYITMRDHKAKLDAEHKTRVGEIDAQMKNAENFLLNHMNSTNQRNAGFTNGTVIISDKVLPSFEDKNTTMQFIKETDNMGLLSVRLSSTAVKEFMENNNGQLPPGVKVITERSVSIRRK
;
A
#
# COMPACT_ATOMS: atom_id res chain seq x y z
N MET A 1 2.05 -38.84 16.70
CA MET A 1 0.79 -38.15 16.34
C MET A 1 0.98 -36.71 16.75
N THR A 2 1.17 -35.79 15.80
CA THR A 2 1.33 -34.36 16.10
C THR A 2 0.01 -33.84 16.66
N ASP A 3 -0.01 -33.45 17.93
CA ASP A 3 -1.20 -32.88 18.56
C ASP A 3 -1.49 -31.53 17.89
N ILE A 4 -2.50 -31.50 17.04
CA ILE A 4 -2.91 -30.33 16.26
C ILE A 4 -3.26 -29.16 17.22
N ASN A 5 -3.77 -29.45 18.41
CA ASN A 5 -4.07 -28.43 19.41
C ASN A 5 -2.79 -27.77 19.94
N ALA A 6 -1.73 -28.56 20.17
CA ALA A 6 -0.44 -28.03 20.60
C ALA A 6 0.21 -27.14 19.51
N ILE A 7 0.07 -27.51 18.24
CA ILE A 7 0.55 -26.71 17.10
C ILE A 7 -0.23 -25.39 17.00
N VAL A 8 -1.56 -25.43 17.15
CA VAL A 8 -2.41 -24.22 17.13
C VAL A 8 -2.06 -23.30 18.30
N ALA A 9 -1.87 -23.84 19.51
CA ALA A 9 -1.46 -23.07 20.67
C ALA A 9 -0.07 -22.42 20.47
N HIS A 10 0.91 -23.18 19.99
CA HIS A 10 2.25 -22.68 19.70
C HIS A 10 2.26 -21.63 18.58
N TYR A 11 1.42 -21.77 17.57
CA TYR A 11 1.26 -20.75 16.53
C TYR A 11 0.71 -19.44 17.10
N ILE A 12 -0.27 -19.50 17.99
CA ILE A 12 -0.84 -18.31 18.63
C ILE A 12 0.22 -17.59 19.47
N THR A 13 1.03 -18.31 20.27
CA THR A 13 2.09 -17.68 21.06
C THR A 13 3.16 -17.02 20.19
N MET A 14 3.58 -17.69 19.11
CA MET A 14 4.51 -17.11 18.13
C MET A 14 3.93 -15.84 17.47
N ARG A 15 2.65 -15.86 17.10
CA ARG A 15 1.97 -14.70 16.50
C ARG A 15 1.92 -13.53 17.48
N ASP A 16 1.63 -13.79 18.75
CA ASP A 16 1.54 -12.75 19.76
C ASP A 16 2.93 -12.16 20.08
N HIS A 17 3.98 -13.01 20.10
CA HIS A 17 5.38 -12.55 20.21
C HIS A 17 5.79 -11.69 19.01
N LYS A 18 5.44 -12.12 17.79
CA LYS A 18 5.68 -11.33 16.57
C LYS A 18 4.96 -9.98 16.66
N ALA A 19 3.69 -9.96 17.04
CA ALA A 19 2.92 -8.73 17.18
C ALA A 19 3.55 -7.75 18.19
N LYS A 20 4.10 -8.27 19.30
CA LYS A 20 4.82 -7.46 20.28
C LYS A 20 6.10 -6.84 19.69
N LEU A 21 6.91 -7.65 18.99
CA LEU A 21 8.14 -7.16 18.34
C LEU A 21 7.83 -6.14 17.25
N ASP A 22 6.82 -6.39 16.42
CA ASP A 22 6.38 -5.46 15.38
C ASP A 22 5.90 -4.13 15.99
N ALA A 23 5.21 -4.17 17.13
CA ALA A 23 4.79 -2.97 17.85
C ALA A 23 5.99 -2.18 18.41
N GLU A 24 6.93 -2.84 19.06
CA GLU A 24 8.16 -2.21 19.58
C GLU A 24 9.04 -1.64 18.46
N HIS A 25 9.13 -2.35 17.34
CA HIS A 25 9.88 -1.90 16.16
C HIS A 25 9.20 -0.70 15.52
N LYS A 26 7.86 -0.73 15.36
CA LYS A 26 7.09 0.39 14.81
C LYS A 26 7.25 1.65 15.66
N THR A 27 7.28 1.55 16.97
CA THR A 27 7.51 2.70 17.85
C THR A 27 8.91 3.28 17.65
N ARG A 28 9.95 2.44 17.72
CA ARG A 28 11.35 2.89 17.58
C ARG A 28 11.64 3.46 16.19
N VAL A 29 11.15 2.81 15.14
CA VAL A 29 11.28 3.31 13.77
C VAL A 29 10.47 4.60 13.60
N GLY A 30 9.28 4.69 14.19
CA GLY A 30 8.45 5.90 14.13
C GLY A 30 9.13 7.14 14.73
N GLU A 31 9.91 6.98 15.81
CA GLU A 31 10.71 8.07 16.39
C GLU A 31 11.82 8.53 15.44
N ILE A 32 12.52 7.59 14.80
CA ILE A 32 13.57 7.88 13.83
C ILE A 32 12.97 8.55 12.59
N ASP A 33 11.87 8.00 12.06
CA ASP A 33 11.15 8.55 10.91
C ASP A 33 10.67 9.98 11.19
N ALA A 34 10.21 10.27 12.42
CA ALA A 34 9.82 11.61 12.81
C ALA A 34 11.00 12.58 12.82
N GLN A 35 12.16 12.16 13.31
CA GLN A 35 13.39 12.97 13.28
C GLN A 35 13.87 13.21 11.84
N MET A 36 13.85 12.17 11.01
CA MET A 36 14.20 12.28 9.58
C MET A 36 13.26 13.23 8.85
N LYS A 37 11.94 13.10 9.06
CA LYS A 37 10.94 14.00 8.46
C LYS A 37 11.12 15.45 8.88
N ASN A 38 11.50 15.70 10.14
CA ASN A 38 11.82 17.05 10.61
C ASN A 38 13.06 17.62 9.90
N ALA A 39 14.11 16.80 9.72
CA ALA A 39 15.29 17.20 8.97
C ALA A 39 14.98 17.45 7.48
N GLU A 40 14.19 16.59 6.84
CA GLU A 40 13.73 16.76 5.46
C GLU A 40 12.92 18.06 5.28
N ASN A 41 11.99 18.35 6.19
CA ASN A 41 11.21 19.58 6.16
C ASN A 41 12.09 20.83 6.33
N PHE A 42 13.10 20.77 7.20
CA PHE A 42 14.06 21.86 7.37
C PHE A 42 14.88 22.09 6.10
N LEU A 43 15.38 21.02 5.48
CA LEU A 43 16.11 21.08 4.22
C LEU A 43 15.23 21.59 3.08
N LEU A 44 13.97 21.16 3.00
CA LEU A 44 13.00 21.63 2.02
C LEU A 44 12.76 23.15 2.17
N ASN A 45 12.54 23.62 3.40
CA ASN A 45 12.38 25.05 3.67
C ASN A 45 13.63 25.86 3.29
N HIS A 46 14.82 25.32 3.58
CA HIS A 46 16.08 25.97 3.21
C HIS A 46 16.25 26.06 1.69
N MET A 47 16.00 24.95 0.98
CA MET A 47 16.09 24.89 -0.49
C MET A 47 15.04 25.77 -1.19
N ASN A 48 13.83 25.87 -0.63
CA ASN A 48 12.80 26.80 -1.09
C ASN A 48 13.21 28.26 -0.87
N SER A 49 13.92 28.57 0.24
CA SER A 49 14.40 29.93 0.51
C SER A 49 15.52 30.36 -0.43
N THR A 50 16.32 29.41 -0.91
CA THR A 50 17.43 29.66 -1.86
C THR A 50 17.01 29.50 -3.33
N ASN A 51 15.75 29.14 -3.61
CA ASN A 51 15.25 28.78 -4.95
C ASN A 51 16.10 27.72 -5.66
N GLN A 52 16.76 26.83 -4.90
CA GLN A 52 17.59 25.76 -5.45
C GLN A 52 16.80 24.45 -5.46
N ARG A 53 16.83 23.73 -6.59
CA ARG A 53 16.18 22.40 -6.72
C ARG A 53 17.15 21.24 -6.48
N ASN A 54 18.44 21.49 -6.64
CA ASN A 54 19.52 20.57 -6.30
C ASN A 54 20.60 21.33 -5.53
N ALA A 55 21.16 20.69 -4.51
CA ALA A 55 22.32 21.19 -3.79
C ALA A 55 23.20 20.01 -3.38
N GLY A 56 24.47 20.07 -3.80
CA GLY A 56 25.50 19.15 -3.35
C GLY A 56 26.09 19.63 -2.02
N PHE A 57 26.06 18.76 -1.01
CA PHE A 57 26.69 18.96 0.29
C PHE A 57 27.83 17.94 0.48
N THR A 58 28.70 18.19 1.46
CA THR A 58 29.87 17.35 1.75
C THR A 58 29.53 15.87 1.98
N ASN A 59 28.37 15.58 2.55
CA ASN A 59 27.95 14.22 2.91
C ASN A 59 26.84 13.65 2.00
N GLY A 60 26.41 14.37 0.95
CA GLY A 60 25.33 13.93 0.08
C GLY A 60 24.70 15.04 -0.75
N THR A 61 23.75 14.68 -1.61
CA THR A 61 23.03 15.64 -2.47
C THR A 61 21.55 15.68 -2.08
N VAL A 62 21.01 16.87 -1.90
CA VAL A 62 19.56 17.07 -1.70
C VAL A 62 18.93 17.42 -3.05
N ILE A 63 17.97 16.62 -3.47
CA ILE A 63 17.22 16.80 -4.72
C ILE A 63 15.74 16.92 -4.37
N ILE A 64 15.13 18.05 -4.71
CA ILE A 64 13.68 18.21 -4.61
C ILE A 64 13.04 17.53 -5.81
N SER A 65 12.15 16.57 -5.55
CA SER A 65 11.34 15.91 -6.58
C SER A 65 9.87 16.21 -6.35
N ASP A 66 9.20 16.73 -7.38
CA ASP A 66 7.77 17.02 -7.33
C ASP A 66 6.97 15.72 -7.51
N LYS A 67 6.34 15.26 -6.42
CA LYS A 67 5.45 14.10 -6.48
C LYS A 67 4.03 14.55 -6.81
N VAL A 68 3.57 14.26 -8.02
CA VAL A 68 2.18 14.51 -8.42
C VAL A 68 1.27 13.46 -7.76
N LEU A 69 0.41 13.89 -6.86
CA LEU A 69 -0.61 13.07 -6.20
C LEU A 69 -1.99 13.47 -6.70
N PRO A 70 -2.48 12.88 -7.81
CA PRO A 70 -3.79 13.23 -8.34
C PRO A 70 -4.90 12.71 -7.40
N SER A 71 -5.87 13.56 -7.09
CA SER A 71 -7.10 13.20 -6.38
C SER A 71 -8.32 13.60 -7.22
N PHE A 72 -9.39 12.83 -7.14
CA PHE A 72 -10.67 13.20 -7.77
C PHE A 72 -11.36 14.27 -6.93
N GLU A 73 -11.66 15.43 -7.52
CA GLU A 73 -12.61 16.39 -6.95
C GLU A 73 -14.06 15.95 -7.24
N ASP A 74 -14.37 15.65 -8.50
CA ASP A 74 -15.62 15.01 -8.90
C ASP A 74 -15.35 13.77 -9.76
N LYS A 75 -15.68 12.61 -9.20
CA LYS A 75 -15.50 11.31 -9.84
C LYS A 75 -16.37 11.16 -11.08
N ASN A 76 -17.61 11.67 -11.08
CA ASN A 76 -18.54 11.44 -12.19
C ASN A 76 -18.09 12.21 -13.43
N THR A 77 -17.77 13.49 -13.26
CA THR A 77 -17.24 14.35 -14.33
C THR A 77 -15.92 13.79 -14.88
N THR A 78 -15.01 13.35 -14.01
CA THR A 78 -13.72 12.78 -14.46
C THR A 78 -13.91 11.47 -15.23
N MET A 79 -14.80 10.59 -14.77
CA MET A 79 -15.09 9.33 -15.47
C MET A 79 -15.75 9.56 -16.83
N GLN A 80 -16.61 10.58 -16.93
CA GLN A 80 -17.22 10.97 -18.20
C GLN A 80 -16.16 11.51 -19.17
N PHE A 81 -15.29 12.40 -18.71
CA PHE A 81 -14.15 12.89 -19.49
C PHE A 81 -13.24 11.77 -20.00
N ILE A 82 -12.91 10.79 -19.14
CA ILE A 82 -12.08 9.63 -19.53
C ILE A 82 -12.76 8.78 -20.61
N LYS A 83 -14.08 8.60 -20.54
CA LYS A 83 -14.85 7.88 -21.57
C LYS A 83 -14.90 8.65 -22.89
N GLU A 84 -15.04 9.98 -22.83
CA GLU A 84 -15.12 10.84 -24.01
C GLU A 84 -13.77 10.97 -24.73
N THR A 85 -12.67 11.00 -23.97
CA THR A 85 -11.30 11.12 -24.52
C THR A 85 -10.61 9.79 -24.80
N ASP A 86 -11.25 8.66 -24.47
CA ASP A 86 -10.70 7.30 -24.53
C ASP A 86 -9.34 7.13 -23.80
N ASN A 87 -9.05 8.03 -22.85
CA ASN A 87 -7.75 8.08 -22.19
C ASN A 87 -7.76 7.24 -20.91
N MET A 88 -7.88 5.93 -21.07
CA MET A 88 -7.85 4.98 -19.95
C MET A 88 -6.53 4.98 -19.17
N GLY A 89 -5.47 5.57 -19.72
CA GLY A 89 -4.16 5.72 -19.06
C GLY A 89 -4.17 6.67 -17.86
N LEU A 90 -5.17 7.55 -17.73
CA LEU A 90 -5.35 8.40 -16.56
C LEU A 90 -5.77 7.61 -15.32
N LEU A 91 -6.29 6.40 -15.49
CA LEU A 91 -6.66 5.51 -14.40
C LEU A 91 -5.64 4.39 -14.23
N SER A 92 -5.25 4.16 -12.98
CA SER A 92 -4.59 2.91 -12.62
C SER A 92 -5.61 1.77 -12.69
N VAL A 93 -5.65 1.05 -13.82
CA VAL A 93 -6.56 -0.08 -14.02
C VAL A 93 -6.14 -1.22 -13.09
N ARG A 94 -7.02 -1.58 -12.14
CA ARG A 94 -6.86 -2.76 -11.29
C ARG A 94 -8.15 -3.56 -11.30
N LEU A 95 -8.02 -4.88 -11.44
CA LEU A 95 -9.13 -5.79 -11.26
C LEU A 95 -9.53 -5.84 -9.78
N SER A 96 -10.79 -5.53 -9.49
CA SER A 96 -11.35 -5.69 -8.16
C SER A 96 -11.62 -7.18 -7.90
N SER A 97 -10.95 -7.75 -6.91
CA SER A 97 -11.15 -9.15 -6.49
C SER A 97 -12.60 -9.42 -6.08
N THR A 98 -13.25 -8.44 -5.45
CA THR A 98 -14.64 -8.54 -5.03
C THR A 98 -15.59 -8.60 -6.22
N ALA A 99 -15.41 -7.71 -7.20
CA ALA A 99 -16.26 -7.68 -8.40
C ALA A 99 -16.07 -8.94 -9.27
N VAL A 100 -14.84 -9.45 -9.39
CA VAL A 100 -14.57 -10.71 -10.09
C VAL A 100 -15.21 -11.90 -9.36
N LYS A 101 -15.21 -11.91 -8.02
CA LYS A 101 -15.88 -12.94 -7.21
C LYS A 101 -17.39 -12.92 -7.39
N GLU A 102 -18.02 -11.75 -7.31
CA GLU A 102 -19.46 -11.57 -7.55
C GLU A 102 -19.85 -11.99 -8.97
N PHE A 103 -19.02 -11.65 -9.97
CA PHE A 103 -19.24 -12.11 -11.34
C PHE A 103 -19.22 -13.64 -11.46
N MET A 104 -18.24 -14.31 -10.83
CA MET A 104 -18.18 -15.77 -10.81
C MET A 104 -19.39 -16.40 -10.11
N GLU A 105 -19.86 -15.82 -8.99
CA GLU A 105 -21.05 -16.31 -8.26
C GLU A 105 -22.32 -16.20 -9.12
N ASN A 106 -22.47 -15.10 -9.87
CA ASN A 106 -23.64 -14.84 -10.71
C ASN A 106 -23.62 -15.56 -12.07
N ASN A 107 -22.45 -16.02 -12.53
CA ASN A 107 -22.26 -16.65 -13.85
C ASN A 107 -21.78 -18.11 -13.74
N ASN A 108 -22.23 -18.85 -12.73
CA ASN A 108 -21.94 -20.28 -12.56
C ASN A 108 -20.43 -20.62 -12.57
N GLY A 109 -19.59 -19.74 -12.02
CA GLY A 109 -18.14 -19.91 -11.97
C GLY A 109 -17.41 -19.54 -13.27
N GLN A 110 -18.09 -18.96 -14.25
CA GLN A 110 -17.43 -18.41 -15.44
C GLN A 110 -16.60 -17.18 -15.07
N LEU A 111 -15.41 -17.11 -15.66
CA LEU A 111 -14.50 -15.98 -15.48
C LEU A 111 -14.85 -14.85 -16.45
N PRO A 112 -14.68 -13.57 -16.06
CA PRO A 112 -14.71 -12.48 -17.01
C PRO A 112 -13.66 -12.72 -18.11
N PRO A 113 -13.99 -12.46 -19.40
CA PRO A 113 -13.03 -12.61 -20.49
C PRO A 113 -11.71 -11.87 -20.20
N GLY A 114 -10.57 -12.54 -20.41
CA GLY A 114 -9.24 -11.97 -20.19
C GLY A 114 -8.76 -11.95 -18.73
N VAL A 115 -9.57 -12.45 -17.78
CA VAL A 115 -9.17 -12.55 -16.36
C VAL A 115 -8.74 -13.97 -16.02
N LYS A 116 -7.52 -14.10 -15.50
CA LYS A 116 -7.04 -15.33 -14.86
C LYS A 116 -7.16 -15.20 -13.35
N VAL A 117 -7.88 -16.12 -12.72
CA VAL A 117 -7.98 -16.20 -11.26
C VAL A 117 -7.16 -17.38 -10.77
N ILE A 118 -6.33 -17.16 -9.75
CA ILE A 118 -5.64 -18.20 -9.00
C ILE A 118 -6.21 -18.14 -7.59
N THR A 119 -6.81 -19.24 -7.14
CA THR A 119 -7.34 -19.36 -5.78
C THR A 119 -6.30 -20.02 -4.88
N GLU A 120 -5.70 -19.23 -4.00
CA GLU A 120 -4.81 -19.75 -2.96
C GLU A 120 -5.61 -20.11 -1.71
N ARG A 121 -5.47 -21.35 -1.23
CA ARG A 121 -6.11 -21.79 0.01
C ARG A 121 -5.20 -21.45 1.19
N SER A 122 -5.48 -20.35 1.87
CA SER A 122 -4.79 -19.97 3.11
C SER A 122 -5.47 -20.54 4.36
N VAL A 123 -4.69 -20.94 5.36
CA VAL A 123 -5.20 -21.30 6.69
C VAL A 123 -5.15 -20.06 7.59
N SER A 124 -6.28 -19.69 8.19
CA SER A 124 -6.36 -18.61 9.20
C SER A 124 -6.61 -19.22 10.58
N ILE A 125 -5.63 -19.10 11.49
CA ILE A 125 -5.75 -19.57 12.87
C ILE A 125 -6.23 -18.41 13.75
N ARG A 126 -7.38 -18.58 14.40
CA ARG A 126 -7.97 -17.61 15.34
C ARG A 126 -8.03 -18.21 16.74
N ARG A 127 -7.91 -17.36 17.76
CA ARG A 127 -8.21 -17.76 19.14
C ARG A 127 -9.72 -17.95 19.28
N LYS A 128 -10.14 -18.94 20.07
CA LYS A 128 -11.51 -18.98 20.61
C LYS A 128 -11.72 -17.83 21.59
#